data_AF-A0A7I0ELH1-F1
#
_entry.id   AF-A0A7I0ELH1-F1
#
_cell.length_a   1.000
_cell.length_b   1.000
_cell.length_c   1.000
_cell.angle_alpha   90.00
_cell.angle_beta   90.00
_cell.angle_gamma   90.00
#
_symmetry.space_group_name_H-M   'P 1'
#
loop_
_entity.id
_entity.type
_entity.pdbx_description
1 polymer ?
#
loop_
_entity_poly.entity_id
_entity_poly.type
_entity_poly.pdbx_seq_one_letter_code
_entity_poly.pdbx_strand_id
1 'polypeptide(L)'
;MLRSRARISWGPKHEVLKLQLRLTDSLDSGQAAVDLARRSQGPLGELPRLFRRIACEGVALQSQLRLLTSETDPAVLAEMLPAAGARVDQVAQVVRRLRSAVSAGLGDLTDDTLTTLHSDVELEVAALRAGVDELRSLNGNDGSRVPRGTESGNHLSRKSAS
;
A
#
# COMPACT_ATOMS: atom_id res chain seq x y z
N MET A 1 34.77 19.66 -41.66
CA MET A 1 35.12 19.08 -40.35
C MET A 1 33.94 18.25 -39.85
N LEU A 2 33.91 16.95 -40.12
CA LEU A 2 32.83 16.06 -39.69
C LEU A 2 33.18 15.50 -38.31
N ARG A 3 32.43 15.90 -37.27
CA ARG A 3 32.57 15.37 -35.91
C ARG A 3 31.84 14.02 -35.84
N SER A 4 32.55 12.94 -36.11
CA SER A 4 32.11 11.59 -35.74
C SER A 4 32.12 11.50 -34.22
N ARG A 5 30.94 11.66 -33.60
CA ARG A 5 30.73 11.21 -32.22
C ARG A 5 30.82 9.68 -32.23
N ALA A 6 32.02 9.17 -31.98
CA ALA A 6 32.21 7.78 -31.60
C ALA A 6 31.47 7.58 -30.27
N ARG A 7 30.21 7.14 -30.35
CA ARG A 7 29.57 6.48 -29.21
C ARG A 7 30.43 5.24 -28.98
N ILE A 8 31.04 5.15 -27.80
CA ILE A 8 31.78 3.97 -27.36
C ILE A 8 30.76 2.84 -27.28
N SER A 9 30.51 2.17 -28.41
CA SER A 9 29.73 0.95 -28.45
C SER A 9 30.62 -0.12 -27.83
N TRP A 10 30.51 -0.30 -26.52
CA TRP A 10 30.86 -1.56 -25.92
C TRP A 10 30.16 -2.64 -26.77
N GLY A 11 30.92 -3.56 -27.37
CA GLY A 11 30.45 -4.35 -28.51
C GLY A 11 29.20 -5.21 -28.24
N PRO A 12 28.67 -5.92 -29.27
CA PRO A 12 27.40 -6.65 -29.19
C PRO A 12 27.24 -7.56 -27.95
N LYS A 13 28.34 -8.15 -27.46
CA LYS A 13 28.36 -8.97 -26.23
C LYS A 13 27.96 -8.19 -24.98
N HIS A 14 28.34 -6.93 -24.86
CA HIS A 14 27.96 -6.09 -23.73
C HIS A 14 26.46 -5.77 -23.73
N GLU A 15 25.85 -5.61 -24.89
CA GLU A 15 24.40 -5.42 -24.98
C GLU A 15 23.64 -6.67 -24.51
N VAL A 16 24.15 -7.88 -24.79
CA VAL A 16 23.59 -9.12 -24.22
C VAL A 16 23.65 -9.11 -22.68
N LEU A 17 24.79 -8.74 -22.09
CA LEU A 17 24.95 -8.66 -20.64
C LEU A 17 23.99 -7.63 -20.01
N LYS A 18 23.80 -6.48 -20.65
CA LYS A 18 22.81 -5.47 -20.22
C LYS A 18 21.40 -6.04 -20.22
N LEU A 19 21.02 -6.78 -21.27
CA LEU A 19 19.70 -7.43 -21.34
C LEU A 19 19.52 -8.48 -20.24
N GLN A 20 20.56 -9.26 -19.93
CA GLN A 20 20.54 -10.23 -18.82
C GLN A 20 20.33 -9.55 -17.46
N LEU A 21 21.09 -8.50 -17.18
CA LEU A 21 20.97 -7.76 -15.93
C LEU A 21 19.57 -7.15 -15.80
N ARG A 22 19.09 -6.49 -16.84
CA ARG A 22 17.76 -5.87 -16.84
C ARG A 22 16.63 -6.88 -16.65
N LEU A 23 16.74 -8.06 -17.25
CA LEU A 23 15.77 -9.14 -17.06
C LEU A 23 15.78 -9.63 -15.61
N THR A 24 16.97 -9.82 -15.03
CA THR A 24 17.16 -10.22 -13.63
C THR A 24 16.54 -9.19 -12.67
N ASP A 25 16.92 -7.92 -12.80
CA ASP A 25 16.39 -6.83 -11.98
C ASP A 25 14.86 -6.72 -12.08
N SER A 26 14.32 -6.92 -13.29
CA SER A 26 12.87 -6.89 -13.50
C SER A 26 12.19 -8.03 -12.73
N LEU A 27 12.69 -9.26 -12.83
CA LEU A 27 12.12 -10.41 -12.15
C LEU A 27 12.25 -10.28 -10.62
N ASP A 28 13.40 -9.88 -10.11
CA ASP A 28 13.63 -9.68 -8.67
C ASP A 28 12.67 -8.62 -8.11
N SER A 29 12.47 -7.53 -8.86
CA SER A 29 11.53 -6.49 -8.49
C SER A 29 10.07 -6.97 -8.51
N GLY A 30 9.70 -7.86 -9.43
CA GLY A 30 8.39 -8.49 -9.46
C GLY A 30 8.17 -9.43 -8.28
N GLN A 31 9.17 -10.25 -7.93
CA GLN A 31 9.14 -11.16 -6.80
C GLN A 31 8.97 -10.38 -5.48
N ALA A 32 9.72 -9.29 -5.32
CA ALA A 32 9.61 -8.42 -4.15
C ALA A 32 8.19 -7.85 -3.98
N ALA A 33 7.51 -7.49 -5.07
CA ALA A 33 6.13 -7.02 -5.02
C ALA A 33 5.15 -8.14 -4.63
N VAL A 34 5.30 -9.35 -5.16
CA VAL A 34 4.47 -10.51 -4.76
C VAL A 34 4.67 -10.85 -3.28
N ASP A 35 5.91 -10.81 -2.80
CA ASP A 35 6.22 -11.05 -1.39
C ASP A 35 5.64 -9.97 -0.48
N LEU A 36 5.65 -8.72 -0.92
CA LEU A 36 4.99 -7.62 -0.20
C LEU A 36 3.48 -7.85 -0.13
N ALA A 37 2.83 -8.13 -1.26
CA ALA A 37 1.40 -8.41 -1.33
C ALA A 37 1.00 -9.58 -0.41
N ARG A 38 1.85 -10.59 -0.28
CA ARG A 38 1.61 -11.76 0.60
C ARG A 38 1.66 -11.40 2.08
N ARG A 39 2.49 -10.41 2.46
CA ARG A 39 2.61 -9.94 3.85
C ARG A 39 1.47 -9.04 4.29
N SER A 40 0.88 -8.30 3.36
CA SER A 40 -0.19 -7.32 3.63
C SER A 40 -1.57 -7.91 3.93
N GLN A 41 -1.73 -9.24 3.96
CA GLN A 41 -2.98 -9.95 4.29
C GLN A 41 -4.22 -9.59 3.43
N GLY A 42 -4.07 -8.73 2.43
CA GLY A 42 -5.12 -8.41 1.46
C GLY A 42 -5.35 -9.51 0.40
N PRO A 43 -6.42 -9.42 -0.39
CA PRO A 43 -6.74 -10.41 -1.42
C PRO A 43 -5.65 -10.43 -2.51
N LEU A 44 -4.87 -11.50 -2.55
CA LEU A 44 -3.80 -11.68 -3.55
C LEU A 44 -4.31 -11.96 -4.96
N GLY A 45 -5.55 -12.46 -5.08
CA GLY A 45 -6.13 -12.93 -6.33
C GLY A 45 -5.19 -13.89 -7.08
N GLU A 46 -5.08 -13.70 -8.39
CA GLU A 46 -4.22 -14.50 -9.28
C GLU A 46 -2.78 -13.96 -9.39
N LEU A 47 -2.41 -12.87 -8.72
CA LEU A 47 -1.11 -12.21 -8.90
C LEU A 47 0.09 -13.14 -8.68
N PRO A 48 0.15 -13.97 -7.61
CA PRO A 48 1.28 -14.89 -7.40
C PRO A 48 1.38 -15.95 -8.52
N ARG A 49 0.24 -16.44 -9.00
CA ARG A 49 0.20 -17.43 -10.09
C ARG A 49 0.66 -16.82 -11.41
N LEU A 50 0.20 -15.61 -11.73
CA LEU A 50 0.60 -14.87 -12.91
C LEU A 50 2.10 -14.57 -12.88
N PHE A 51 2.62 -14.12 -11.73
CA PHE A 51 4.05 -13.87 -11.58
C PHE A 51 4.88 -15.14 -11.76
N ARG A 52 4.46 -16.28 -11.19
CA ARG A 52 5.15 -17.56 -11.41
C ARG A 52 5.26 -17.90 -12.90
N ARG A 53 4.21 -17.65 -13.68
CA ARG A 53 4.24 -17.85 -15.14
C ARG A 53 5.24 -16.89 -15.81
N ILE A 54 5.22 -15.62 -15.45
CA ILE A 54 6.18 -14.62 -15.95
C ILE A 54 7.62 -15.03 -15.62
N ALA A 55 7.88 -15.49 -14.40
CA ALA A 55 9.20 -15.95 -13.97
C ALA A 55 9.67 -17.18 -14.77
N CYS A 56 8.79 -18.14 -15.06
CA CYS A 56 9.12 -19.28 -15.92
C CYS A 56 9.55 -18.83 -17.32
N GLU A 57 8.80 -17.92 -17.94
CA GLU A 57 9.17 -17.34 -19.25
C GLU A 57 10.49 -16.55 -19.17
N GLY A 58 10.71 -15.84 -18.06
CA GLY A 58 11.95 -15.12 -17.78
C GLY A 58 13.17 -16.04 -17.70
N VAL A 59 13.05 -17.21 -17.08
CA VAL A 59 14.13 -18.21 -17.02
C VAL A 59 14.47 -18.76 -18.41
N ALA A 60 13.46 -19.01 -19.24
CA ALA A 60 13.66 -19.44 -20.62
C ALA A 60 14.41 -18.36 -21.42
N LEU A 61 13.99 -17.09 -21.29
CA LEU A 61 14.63 -15.95 -21.95
C LEU A 61 16.07 -15.72 -21.43
N GLN A 62 16.32 -15.87 -20.13
CA GLN A 62 17.67 -15.79 -19.57
C GLN A 62 18.59 -16.87 -20.17
N SER A 63 18.06 -18.07 -20.41
CA SER A 63 18.80 -19.15 -21.04
C SER A 63 19.12 -18.85 -22.52
N GLN A 64 18.19 -18.25 -23.25
CA GLN A 64 18.44 -17.74 -24.61
C GLN A 64 19.53 -16.66 -24.62
N LEU A 65 19.48 -15.70 -23.70
CA LEU A 65 20.50 -14.66 -23.58
C LEU A 65 21.88 -15.23 -23.20
N ARG A 66 21.93 -16.27 -22.37
CA ARG A 66 23.19 -16.98 -22.06
C ARG A 66 23.78 -17.65 -23.31
N LEU A 67 22.95 -18.29 -24.14
CA LEU A 67 23.39 -18.84 -25.42
C LEU A 67 23.95 -17.75 -26.34
N LEU A 68 23.26 -16.61 -26.45
CA LEU A 68 23.76 -15.45 -27.22
C LEU A 68 25.10 -14.91 -26.68
N THR A 69 25.38 -15.04 -25.38
CA THR A 69 26.68 -14.59 -24.83
C THR A 69 27.85 -15.42 -25.37
N SER A 70 27.60 -16.69 -25.71
CA SER A 70 28.60 -17.59 -26.30
C SER A 70 28.81 -17.40 -27.81
N GLU A 71 27.93 -16.65 -28.49
CA GLU A 71 28.08 -16.32 -29.91
C GLU A 71 29.34 -15.45 -30.13
N THR A 72 30.11 -15.79 -31.16
CA THR A 72 31.38 -15.13 -31.49
C THR A 72 31.27 -14.30 -32.77
N ASP A 73 30.31 -14.59 -33.64
CA ASP A 73 30.03 -13.79 -34.83
C ASP A 73 29.25 -12.50 -34.46
N PRO A 74 29.86 -11.31 -34.66
CA PRO A 74 29.21 -10.04 -34.35
C PRO A 74 28.03 -9.72 -35.27
N ALA A 75 27.99 -10.25 -36.50
CA ALA A 75 26.89 -10.04 -37.44
C ALA A 75 25.64 -10.79 -36.97
N VAL A 76 25.79 -12.06 -36.57
CA VAL A 76 24.71 -12.87 -35.99
C VAL A 76 24.18 -12.22 -34.71
N LEU A 77 25.06 -11.71 -33.84
CA LEU A 77 24.64 -10.98 -32.66
C LEU A 77 23.82 -9.73 -33.00
N ALA A 78 24.26 -8.95 -33.99
CA ALA A 78 23.57 -7.73 -34.40
C ALA A 78 22.16 -8.02 -34.96
N GLU A 79 21.96 -9.16 -35.62
CA GLU A 79 20.67 -9.59 -36.13
C GLU A 79 19.72 -10.06 -35.01
N MET A 80 20.24 -10.82 -34.04
CA MET A 80 19.43 -11.46 -32.99
C MET A 80 19.09 -10.54 -31.81
N LEU A 81 19.95 -9.55 -31.52
CA LEU A 81 19.83 -8.64 -30.37
C LEU A 81 18.50 -7.86 -30.33
N PRO A 82 17.99 -7.28 -31.44
CA PRO A 82 16.73 -6.52 -31.40
C PRO A 82 15.55 -7.37 -30.94
N ALA A 83 15.43 -8.61 -31.43
CA ALA A 83 14.36 -9.52 -31.04
C ALA A 83 14.48 -9.95 -29.56
N ALA A 84 15.71 -10.22 -29.09
CA ALA A 84 15.96 -10.51 -27.69
C ALA A 84 15.61 -9.32 -26.78
N GLY A 85 15.98 -8.11 -27.20
CA GLY A 85 15.64 -6.86 -26.50
C GLY A 85 14.13 -6.65 -26.38
N ALA A 86 13.39 -6.80 -27.47
CA ALA A 86 11.92 -6.67 -27.45
C ALA A 86 11.24 -7.66 -26.49
N ARG A 87 11.75 -8.89 -26.40
CA ARG A 87 11.23 -9.89 -25.43
C ARG A 87 11.53 -9.48 -23.98
N VAL A 88 12.74 -8.99 -23.69
CA VAL A 88 13.07 -8.46 -22.35
C VAL A 88 12.19 -7.27 -22.01
N ASP A 89 11.94 -6.37 -22.96
CA ASP A 89 11.05 -5.22 -22.80
C ASP A 89 9.63 -5.64 -22.45
N GLN A 90 9.11 -6.67 -23.13
CA GLN A 90 7.79 -7.20 -22.86
C GLN A 90 7.68 -7.77 -21.44
N VAL A 91 8.65 -8.59 -20.99
CA VAL A 91 8.68 -9.11 -19.62
C VAL A 91 8.75 -7.97 -18.62
N ALA A 92 9.68 -7.02 -18.80
CA ALA A 92 9.83 -5.87 -17.92
C ALA A 92 8.55 -5.03 -17.83
N GLN A 93 7.83 -4.86 -18.95
CA GLN A 93 6.59 -4.12 -19.00
C GLN A 93 5.45 -4.83 -18.24
N VAL A 94 5.34 -6.15 -18.38
CA VAL A 94 4.32 -6.94 -17.65
C VAL A 94 4.64 -6.94 -16.15
N VAL A 95 5.91 -7.11 -15.75
CA VAL A 95 6.31 -7.03 -14.34
C VAL A 95 6.04 -5.63 -13.76
N ARG A 96 6.33 -4.56 -14.51
CA ARG A 96 6.00 -3.19 -14.09
C ARG A 96 4.50 -3.03 -13.82
N ARG A 97 3.64 -3.53 -14.71
CA ARG A 97 2.18 -3.50 -14.51
C ARG A 97 1.75 -4.27 -13.27
N LEU A 98 2.32 -5.45 -13.05
CA LEU A 98 2.07 -6.24 -11.84
C LEU A 98 2.44 -5.46 -10.57
N ARG A 99 3.62 -4.83 -10.55
CA ARG A 99 4.07 -4.00 -9.42
C ARG A 99 3.15 -2.81 -9.17
N SER A 100 2.71 -2.12 -10.23
CA SER A 100 1.75 -1.02 -10.11
C SER A 100 0.41 -1.50 -9.54
N ALA A 101 -0.07 -2.68 -9.95
CA ALA A 101 -1.30 -3.25 -9.40
C ALA A 101 -1.18 -3.59 -7.92
N VAL A 102 -0.04 -4.17 -7.49
CA VAL A 102 0.23 -4.42 -6.06
C VAL A 102 0.25 -3.10 -5.29
N SER A 103 0.96 -2.09 -5.78
CA SER A 103 1.06 -0.79 -5.10
C SER A 103 -0.30 -0.11 -4.97
N ALA A 104 -1.16 -0.19 -6.00
CA ALA A 104 -2.52 0.36 -5.95
C ALA A 104 -3.37 -0.36 -4.91
N GLY A 105 -3.38 -1.71 -4.92
CA GLY A 105 -4.17 -2.48 -3.95
C GLY A 105 -3.71 -2.30 -2.49
N LEU A 106 -2.42 -2.03 -2.26
CA LEU A 106 -1.92 -1.67 -0.93
C LEU A 106 -2.35 -0.27 -0.49
N GLY A 107 -2.43 0.68 -1.43
CA GLY A 107 -2.97 2.02 -1.20
C GLY A 107 -4.42 1.95 -0.75
N ASP A 108 -5.25 1.27 -1.54
CA ASP A 108 -6.69 1.10 -1.24
C ASP A 108 -6.90 0.44 0.14
N LEU A 109 -6.17 -0.64 0.46
CA LEU A 109 -6.26 -1.29 1.77
C LEU A 109 -5.86 -0.37 2.93
N THR A 110 -4.85 0.47 2.72
CA THR A 110 -4.38 1.44 3.73
C THR A 110 -5.43 2.53 3.94
N ASP A 111 -6.00 3.06 2.86
CA ASP A 111 -7.02 4.10 2.89
C ASP A 111 -8.30 3.60 3.58
N ASP A 112 -8.74 2.37 3.30
CA ASP A 112 -9.89 1.73 3.98
C ASP A 112 -9.63 1.55 5.49
N THR A 113 -8.43 1.09 5.84
CA THR A 113 -8.02 0.90 7.25
C THR A 113 -7.99 2.24 7.99
N LEU A 114 -7.42 3.28 7.38
CA LEU A 114 -7.37 4.62 7.97
C LEU A 114 -8.76 5.25 8.11
N THR A 115 -9.64 5.04 7.13
CA THR A 115 -11.03 5.53 7.19
C THR A 115 -11.80 4.86 8.33
N THR A 116 -11.63 3.55 8.49
CA THR A 116 -12.24 2.79 9.60
C THR A 116 -11.70 3.28 10.94
N LEU A 117 -10.36 3.36 11.09
CA LEU A 117 -9.72 3.81 12.31
C LEU A 117 -10.13 5.24 12.68
N HIS A 118 -10.26 6.13 11.69
CA HIS A 118 -10.76 7.48 11.92
C HIS A 118 -12.18 7.48 12.47
N SER A 119 -13.06 6.65 11.92
CA SER A 119 -14.45 6.51 12.38
C SER A 119 -14.52 5.96 13.81
N ASP A 120 -13.69 4.96 14.14
CA ASP A 120 -13.60 4.41 15.49
C ASP A 120 -13.12 5.46 16.51
N VAL A 121 -12.11 6.26 16.15
CA VAL A 121 -11.61 7.34 17.00
C VAL A 121 -12.70 8.40 17.22
N GLU A 122 -13.45 8.80 16.20
CA GLU A 122 -14.54 9.77 16.35
C GLU A 122 -15.64 9.24 17.30
N LEU A 123 -15.96 7.95 17.22
CA LEU A 123 -16.91 7.30 18.13
C LEU A 123 -16.40 7.32 19.58
N GLU A 124 -15.14 6.94 19.81
CA GLU A 124 -14.53 6.92 21.14
C GLU A 124 -14.43 8.34 21.74
N VAL A 125 -14.10 9.34 20.93
CA VAL A 125 -14.07 10.75 21.35
C VAL A 125 -15.47 11.24 21.72
N ALA A 126 -16.50 10.89 20.95
CA ALA A 126 -17.87 11.23 21.26
C ALA A 126 -18.35 10.57 22.55
N ALA A 127 -18.06 9.28 22.74
CA ALA A 127 -18.37 8.54 23.96
C ALA A 127 -17.68 9.16 25.19
N LEU A 128 -16.41 9.54 25.06
CA LEU A 128 -15.66 10.19 26.13
C LEU A 128 -16.27 11.55 26.51
N ARG A 129 -16.65 12.37 25.53
CA ARG A 129 -17.32 13.66 25.78
C ARG A 129 -18.64 13.47 26.52
N ALA A 130 -19.48 12.54 26.04
CA ALA A 130 -20.75 12.23 26.68
C ALA A 130 -20.55 11.76 28.14
N GLY A 131 -19.56 10.91 28.39
CA GLY A 131 -19.22 10.47 29.76
C GLY A 131 -18.75 11.61 30.66
N VAL A 132 -17.94 12.54 30.14
CA VAL A 132 -17.52 13.73 30.90
C VAL A 132 -18.70 14.64 31.22
N ASP A 133 -19.61 14.84 30.27
CA ASP A 133 -20.78 15.69 30.49
C ASP A 133 -21.78 15.06 31.47
N GLU A 134 -21.96 13.74 31.42
CA GLU A 134 -22.75 13.00 32.41
C GLU A 134 -22.16 13.15 33.82
N LEU A 135 -20.85 12.97 33.99
CA LEU A 135 -20.18 13.17 35.28
C LEU A 135 -20.36 14.59 35.82
N ARG A 136 -20.32 15.61 34.95
CA ARG A 136 -20.59 17.00 35.33
C ARG A 136 -22.04 17.21 35.76
N SER A 137 -23.00 16.59 35.06
CA SER A 137 -24.42 16.66 35.40
C SER A 137 -24.70 16.03 36.78
N LEU A 138 -24.14 14.86 37.04
CA LEU A 138 -24.27 14.17 38.33
C LEU A 138 -23.69 15.01 39.49
N ASN A 139 -22.49 15.59 39.31
CA ASN A 139 -21.90 16.49 40.31
C ASN A 139 -22.70 17.79 40.50
N GLY A 140 -23.34 18.32 39.46
CA GLY A 140 -24.18 19.51 39.55
C GLY A 140 -25.49 19.27 40.32
N ASN A 141 -26.09 18.08 40.18
CA ASN A 141 -27.32 17.72 40.88
C ASN A 141 -27.13 17.50 42.39
N ASP A 142 -25.97 17.00 42.82
CA ASP A 142 -25.67 16.75 44.24
C ASP A 142 -25.59 18.04 45.09
N GLY A 143 -25.30 19.19 44.48
CA GLY A 143 -25.31 20.49 45.15
C GLY A 143 -26.71 21.08 45.43
N SER A 144 -27.77 20.50 44.87
CA SER A 144 -29.13 21.08 44.91
C SER A 144 -30.08 20.45 45.93
N ARG A 145 -29.69 19.36 46.61
CA ARG A 145 -30.57 18.64 47.55
C ARG A 145 -30.50 19.22 48.96
N VAL A 146 -31.03 20.43 49.15
CA VAL A 146 -31.34 20.98 50.50
C VAL A 146 -32.60 20.29 51.01
N PRO A 147 -32.60 19.66 52.21
CA PRO A 147 -33.79 19.02 52.75
C PRO A 147 -34.79 20.09 53.20
N ARG A 148 -36.01 20.05 52.65
CA ARG A 148 -37.13 20.83 53.16
C ARG A 148 -37.53 20.29 54.53
N GLY A 149 -37.11 20.99 55.58
CA GLY A 149 -37.61 20.85 56.93
C GLY A 149 -39.13 20.98 56.92
N THR A 150 -39.78 19.89 57.30
CA THR A 150 -41.22 19.78 57.46
C THR A 150 -41.49 20.10 58.93
N GLU A 151 -42.06 21.26 59.24
CA GLU A 151 -42.70 21.47 60.54
C GLU A 151 -44.08 22.11 60.37
N SER A 152 -45.05 21.28 60.70
CA SER A 152 -46.49 21.52 60.74
C SER A 152 -46.89 21.73 62.21
N GLY A 153 -47.80 22.68 62.45
CA GLY A 153 -48.39 23.01 63.76
C GLY A 153 -47.71 24.21 64.43
N ASN A 154 -48.40 25.21 64.99
CA ASN A 154 -49.67 25.10 65.70
C ASN A 154 -50.40 26.45 65.81
N HIS A 155 -51.72 26.33 65.74
CA HIS A 155 -52.81 27.13 66.32
C HIS A 155 -52.46 28.13 67.44
N LEU A 156 -53.04 29.36 67.39
CA LEU A 156 -53.81 30.07 68.46
C LEU A 156 -53.82 31.58 68.14
N SER A 157 -54.90 32.18 67.65
CA SER A 157 -56.14 32.58 68.34
C SER A 157 -56.16 34.07 68.74
N ARG A 158 -57.22 34.74 68.27
CA ARG A 158 -57.99 35.81 68.92
C ARG A 158 -57.49 37.27 68.93
N LYS A 159 -58.29 38.08 68.22
CA LYS A 159 -59.29 39.06 68.73
C LYS A 159 -59.00 40.55 68.47
N SER A 160 -60.04 41.17 67.89
CA SER A 160 -60.64 42.47 68.25
C SER A 160 -59.86 43.73 67.84
N ALA A 161 -60.47 44.81 67.40
CA ALA A 161 -61.86 45.16 67.09
C ALA A 161 -61.84 46.45 66.25
N SER A 162 -63.02 46.77 65.72
CA SER A 162 -63.45 47.97 65.01
C SER A 162 -62.89 49.31 65.48
#